data_AF-A0A2T5BJ59-F1
#
_entry.id   AF-A0A2T5BJ59-F1
#
_cell.length_a   1.000
_cell.length_b   1.000
_cell.length_c   1.000
_cell.angle_alpha   90.00
_cell.angle_beta   90.00
_cell.angle_gamma   90.00
#
_symmetry.space_group_name_H-M   'P 1'
#
loop_
_entity.id
_entity.type
_entity.pdbx_description
1 polymer ?
#
loop_
_entity_poly.entity_id
_entity_poly.type
_entity_poly.pdbx_seq_one_letter_code
_entity_poly.pdbx_strand_id
1 'polypeptide(L)' 'MPKRILQGTVVSDKNDKTVVVRVERRFAHPLLQKTVRRSKKYKAHDENNQFKVGDVVSIQECAPISKDKRWTVVSAQA' A
#
# COMPACT_ATOMS: atom_id res chain seq x y z
N MET A 1 8.54 4.62 18.29
CA MET A 1 8.39 5.40 17.04
C MET A 1 7.04 5.05 16.41
N PRO A 2 6.31 6.02 15.85
CA PRO A 2 5.02 5.76 15.22
C PRO A 2 5.21 4.92 13.94
N LYS A 3 4.32 3.95 13.72
CA LYS A 3 4.33 3.12 12.50
C LYS A 3 3.85 3.96 11.32
N ARG A 4 4.49 3.83 10.17
CA ARG A 4 4.09 4.56 8.97
C ARG A 4 2.81 3.97 8.39
N ILE A 5 1.85 4.85 8.08
CA ILE A 5 0.60 4.52 7.39
C ILE A 5 0.64 5.12 5.99
N LEU A 6 0.25 4.34 4.98
CA LEU A 6 0.13 4.77 3.59
C LEU A 6 -1.26 4.43 3.08
N GLN A 7 -1.81 5.27 2.21
CA GLN A 7 -3.08 5.01 1.53
C GLN A 7 -2.82 4.63 0.08
N GLY A 8 -3.61 3.71 -0.45
CA GLY A 8 -3.53 3.32 -1.86
C GLY A 8 -4.68 2.45 -2.31
N THR A 9 -4.69 2.14 -3.60
CA THR A 9 -5.73 1.31 -4.22
C THR A 9 -5.24 -0.12 -4.42
N VAL A 10 -6.08 -1.10 -4.15
CA VAL A 10 -5.79 -2.51 -4.43
C VAL A 10 -5.82 -2.75 -5.94
N VAL A 11 -4.70 -3.23 -6.49
CA VAL A 11 -4.54 -3.52 -7.92
C VAL A 11 -4.66 -5.02 -8.21
N SER A 12 -4.33 -5.88 -7.26
CA SER A 12 -4.35 -7.33 -7.46
C SER A 12 -4.59 -8.07 -6.17
N ASP A 13 -5.48 -9.04 -6.23
CA ASP A 13 -5.86 -9.98 -5.17
C ASP A 13 -5.75 -11.43 -5.68
N LYS A 14 -4.62 -11.76 -6.33
CA LYS A 14 -4.40 -13.10 -6.90
C LYS A 14 -3.73 -14.07 -5.94
N ASN A 15 -3.15 -13.55 -4.86
CA ASN A 15 -2.36 -14.33 -3.92
C ASN A 15 -3.16 -14.52 -2.63
N ASP A 16 -3.14 -15.73 -2.08
CA ASP A 16 -3.79 -15.98 -0.80
C ASP A 16 -3.19 -15.09 0.31
N LYS A 17 -4.06 -14.55 1.16
CA LYS A 17 -3.75 -13.71 2.31
C LYS A 17 -2.86 -12.49 1.99
N THR A 18 -2.92 -12.02 0.73
CA THR A 18 -1.99 -11.02 0.22
C THR A 18 -2.61 -10.16 -0.88
N VAL A 19 -2.75 -8.87 -0.60
CA VAL A 19 -3.19 -7.88 -1.59
C VAL A 19 -2.04 -7.01 -2.06
N VAL A 20 -2.06 -6.64 -3.34
CA VAL A 20 -1.09 -5.71 -3.93
C VAL A 20 -1.69 -4.32 -3.99
N VAL A 21 -1.16 -3.41 -3.19
CA VAL A 21 -1.63 -2.03 -3.07
C VAL A 21 -0.72 -1.09 -3.85
N ARG A 22 -1.29 -0.25 -4.71
CA ARG A 22 -0.59 0.85 -5.39
C ARG A 22 -0.73 2.11 -4.57
N VAL A 23 0.39 2.58 -4.03
CA VAL A 23 0.48 3.86 -3.32
C VAL A 23 1.07 4.90 -4.27
N GLU A 24 0.40 6.05 -4.36
CA GLU A 24 0.88 7.22 -5.09
C GLU A 24 1.43 8.25 -4.12
N ARG A 25 2.59 8.85 -4.45
CA ARG A 25 3.11 10.02 -3.76
C ARG A 25 3.37 11.15 -4.74
N ARG A 26 3.14 12.38 -4.28
CA ARG A 26 3.50 13.62 -4.99
C ARG A 26 4.73 14.21 -4.35
N PHE A 27 5.70 14.63 -5.16
CA PHE A 27 6.88 15.35 -4.69
C PHE A 27 7.32 16.36 -5.73
N ALA A 28 7.94 17.46 -5.29
CA ALA A 28 8.56 18.41 -6.20
C ALA A 28 9.87 17.81 -6.74
N HIS A 29 10.07 17.88 -8.07
CA HIS A 29 11.34 17.49 -8.65
C HIS A 29 12.45 18.41 -8.10
N PRO A 30 13.60 17.87 -7.64
CA PRO A 30 14.59 18.66 -6.91
C PRO A 30 15.16 19.84 -7.72
N LEU A 31 15.42 19.63 -9.03
CA LEU A 31 15.93 20.69 -9.92
C LEU A 31 14.81 21.63 -10.41
N LEU A 32 13.79 21.08 -11.06
CA LEU A 32 12.78 21.84 -11.79
C LEU A 32 11.61 22.35 -10.92
N GLN A 33 11.53 21.93 -9.65
CA GLN A 33 10.43 22.22 -8.71
C GLN A 33 9.00 21.87 -9.18
N LYS A 34 8.86 21.28 -10.37
CA LYS A 34 7.60 20.75 -10.89
C LYS A 34 7.08 19.63 -10.00
N THR A 35 5.78 19.65 -9.68
CA THR A 35 5.13 18.58 -8.92
C THR A 35 4.99 17.33 -9.79
N VAL A 36 5.65 16.24 -9.40
CA VAL A 36 5.63 14.95 -10.11
C VAL A 36 4.96 13.89 -9.25
N ARG A 37 4.22 12.99 -9.90
CA ARG A 37 3.57 11.82 -9.28
C ARG A 37 4.43 10.59 -9.47
N ARG A 38 4.67 9.81 -8.42
CA ARG A 38 5.35 8.50 -8.49
C ARG A 38 4.56 7.46 -7.72
N SER A 39 4.32 6.32 -8.34
CA SER A 39 3.62 5.19 -7.74
C SER A 39 4.57 4.06 -7.38
N LYS A 40 4.30 3.35 -6.27
CA LYS A 40 4.97 2.11 -5.89
C LYS A 40 3.94 1.07 -5.49
N LYS A 41 4.20 -0.19 -5.83
CA LYS A 41 3.38 -1.34 -5.42
C LYS A 41 3.93 -1.94 -4.14
N TYR A 42 3.05 -2.28 -3.22
CA TYR A 42 3.35 -2.91 -1.93
C TYR A 42 2.53 -4.17 -1.77
N LYS A 43 3.14 -5.24 -1.26
CA LYS A 43 2.42 -6.45 -0.87
C LYS A 43 2.00 -6.29 0.59
N ALA A 44 0.71 -6.19 0.83
CA ALA A 44 0.14 -6.08 2.15
C ALA A 44 -0.49 -7.42 2.57
N HIS A 45 -0.41 -7.72 3.86
CA HIS A 45 -1.05 -8.88 4.46
C HIS A 45 -2.48 -8.54 4.84
N ASP A 46 -3.38 -9.40 4.40
CA ASP A 46 -4.77 -9.50 4.80
C ASP A 46 -4.97 -10.96 5.22
N GLU A 47 -5.46 -11.23 6.43
CA GLU A 47 -5.69 -12.60 6.90
C GLU A 47 -7.00 -13.19 6.39
N ASN A 48 -7.99 -12.32 6.14
CA ASN A 48 -9.37 -12.72 5.89
C ASN A 48 -9.77 -12.57 4.41
N ASN A 49 -8.85 -12.16 3.53
CA ASN A 49 -9.09 -11.92 2.09
C ASN A 49 -10.34 -11.06 1.85
N GLN A 50 -10.51 -10.02 2.66
CA GLN A 50 -11.70 -9.16 2.65
C GLN A 50 -11.63 -8.11 1.54
N PHE A 51 -10.41 -7.68 1.16
CA PHE A 51 -10.23 -6.55 0.23
C PHE A 51 -10.12 -7.01 -1.22
N LYS A 52 -10.94 -6.42 -2.09
CA LYS A 52 -10.98 -6.73 -3.51
C LYS A 52 -10.23 -5.69 -4.34
N VAL A 53 -10.02 -6.01 -5.61
CA VAL A 53 -9.43 -5.09 -6.58
C VAL A 53 -10.33 -3.86 -6.75
N GLY A 54 -9.75 -2.67 -6.64
CA GLY A 54 -10.47 -1.40 -6.72
C GLY A 54 -10.65 -0.70 -5.38
N ASP A 55 -10.53 -1.41 -4.26
CA ASP A 55 -10.74 -0.84 -2.93
C ASP A 55 -9.62 0.14 -2.55
N VAL A 56 -9.99 1.22 -1.85
CA VAL A 56 -9.05 2.16 -1.25
C VAL A 56 -8.77 1.72 0.18
N VAL A 57 -7.51 1.38 0.45
CA VAL A 57 -7.09 0.79 1.72
C VAL A 57 -5.94 1.59 2.33
N SER A 58 -5.91 1.61 3.66
CA SER A 58 -4.77 2.07 4.44
C SER A 58 -3.90 0.89 4.85
N ILE A 59 -2.61 0.96 4.54
CA ILE A 59 -1.59 -0.03 4.90
C ILE A 59 -0.63 0.54 5.94
N GLN A 60 -0.21 -0.30 6.88
CA GLN A 60 0.71 0.06 7.96
C GLN A 60 1.96 -0.82 7.91
N GLU A 61 3.12 -0.25 8.27
CA GLU A 61 4.35 -1.03 8.44
C GLU A 61 4.18 -2.11 9.52
N CYS A 62 4.67 -3.31 9.22
CA CYS A 62 4.64 -4.46 10.12
C CYS A 62 5.99 -5.20 10.12
N ALA A 63 6.13 -6.17 11.02
CA ALA A 63 7.26 -7.09 10.97
C ALA A 63 7.29 -7.83 9.62
N PRO A 64 8.45 -8.29 9.14
CA PRO A 64 8.53 -9.01 7.87
C PRO A 64 7.74 -10.32 7.95
N ILE A 65 6.70 -10.45 7.14
CA ILE A 65 5.87 -11.68 7.05
C ILE A 65 6.43 -12.60 5.95
N SER A 66 7.02 -12.01 4.92
CA SER A 66 7.75 -12.73 3.87
C SER A 66 8.89 -11.87 3.33
N LYS A 67 9.57 -12.35 2.28
CA LYS A 67 10.64 -11.61 1.58
C LYS A 67 10.20 -10.18 1.21
N ASP A 68 8.98 -10.06 0.68
CA ASP A 68 8.43 -8.80 0.16
C ASP A 68 7.25 -8.24 0.98
N LYS A 69 6.59 -9.05 1.80
CA LYS A 69 5.43 -8.66 2.62
C LYS A 69 5.89 -8.02 3.93
N ARG A 70 5.78 -6.70 4.02
CA ARG A 70 6.17 -5.88 5.20
C ARG A 70 5.11 -4.84 5.59
N TRP A 71 3.89 -5.04 5.08
CA TRP A 71 2.76 -4.14 5.30
C TRP A 71 1.54 -4.96 5.71
N THR A 72 0.72 -4.43 6.59
CA THR A 72 -0.57 -5.00 7.01
C THR A 72 -1.68 -4.03 6.62
N VAL A 73 -2.81 -4.53 6.15
CA VAL A 73 -3.99 -3.70 5.87
C VAL A 73 -4.70 -3.36 7.19
N VAL A 74 -5.00 -2.09 7.44
CA VAL A 74 -5.56 -1.61 8.72
C VAL A 74 -7.03 -1.22 8.62
N SER A 75 -7.43 -0.50 7.57
CA SER A 75 -8.83 -0.15 7.35
C SER A 75 -9.09 0.28 5.90
N ALA A 76 -10.31 0.03 5.43
CA ALA A 76 -10.89 0.76 4.32
C ALA A 76 -11.41 2.10 4.85
N GLN A 77 -11.04 3.20 4.20
CA GLN A 77 -11.78 4.45 4.39
C GLN A 77 -13.01 4.39 3.48
N ALA A 78 -14.19 4.37 4.10
CA ALA A 78 -15.45 4.66 3.44
C ALA A 78 -15.46 6.10 2.92
#